data_AF-A0A913XRC2-F1
#
_entry.id   AF-A0A913XRC2-F1
#
_cell.length_a   1.000
_cell.length_b   1.000
_cell.length_c   1.000
_cell.angle_alpha   90.00
_cell.angle_beta   90.00
_cell.angle_gamma   90.00
#
_symmetry.space_group_name_H-M   'P 1'
#
loop_
_entity.id
_entity.type
_entity.pdbx_description
1 polymer ?
#
loop_
_entity_poly.entity_id
_entity_poly.type
_entity_poly.pdbx_seq_one_letter_code
_entity_poly.pdbx_strand_id
1 'polypeptide(L)'
;MATAGWSTVTKENTNFARLCKLLIDGGTHALRVIFDAKHPPHDLRKHLMDSRIHNILKNLKTKRHLRPEQWSRLYPSVGIATSAGFDITLLSLLLRNICNLPTPVNGWDKEPAATSVNVEDDVVRLRLYRNELGHISEPALSDADFNKYWNDIETVLLRHGVNKTAIDSLKTQSFEPEDEDYYIKCLKEWITDEADRVIHEVKESVTESEKRLLEKVDNVVQKVDQLSPERPSSRPAKSKGMMIL
;
A
#
# COMPACT_ATOMS: atom_id res chain seq x y z
N MET A 1 44.88 19.75 -2.07
CA MET A 1 43.64 19.78 -1.28
C MET A 1 42.48 19.64 -2.25
N ALA A 2 41.78 18.52 -2.23
CA ALA A 2 40.60 18.30 -3.07
C ALA A 2 39.43 19.03 -2.40
N THR A 3 38.97 20.12 -3.02
CA THR A 3 37.69 20.73 -2.65
C THR A 3 36.60 19.74 -3.07
N ALA A 4 35.93 19.15 -2.08
CA ALA A 4 34.69 18.42 -2.30
C ALA A 4 33.69 19.41 -2.91
N GLY A 5 33.50 19.34 -4.23
CA GLY A 5 32.48 20.12 -4.91
C GLY A 5 31.12 19.61 -4.44
N TRP A 6 30.34 20.48 -3.79
CA TRP A 6 28.92 20.21 -3.60
C TRP A 6 28.29 19.96 -4.97
N SER A 7 27.59 18.85 -5.11
CA SER A 7 26.87 18.52 -6.35
C SER A 7 25.89 19.64 -6.65
N THR A 8 26.06 20.34 -7.75
CA THR A 8 25.10 21.34 -8.23
C THR A 8 23.80 20.63 -8.60
N VAL A 9 22.67 21.13 -8.11
CA VAL A 9 21.33 20.67 -8.52
C VAL A 9 21.21 20.78 -10.04
N THR A 10 20.89 19.65 -10.70
CA THR A 10 20.67 19.62 -12.15
C THR A 10 19.21 19.91 -12.49
N LYS A 11 18.93 20.25 -13.75
CA LYS A 11 17.56 20.43 -14.22
C LYS A 11 16.73 19.16 -14.00
N GLU A 12 17.34 18.00 -14.22
CA GLU A 12 16.73 16.69 -14.03
C GLU A 12 16.33 16.45 -12.56
N ASN A 13 17.15 16.92 -11.60
CA ASN A 13 16.81 16.88 -10.17
C ASN A 13 15.59 17.75 -9.86
N THR A 14 15.60 19.00 -10.34
CA THR A 14 14.46 19.91 -10.15
C THR A 14 13.19 19.36 -10.80
N ASN A 15 13.27 18.75 -11.99
CA ASN A 15 12.14 18.09 -12.65
C ASN A 15 11.55 16.97 -11.78
N PHE A 16 12.40 16.15 -11.16
CA PHE A 16 11.96 15.11 -10.24
C PHE A 16 11.27 15.71 -9.01
N ALA A 17 11.87 16.70 -8.36
CA ALA A 17 11.28 17.40 -7.22
C ALA A 17 9.91 18.03 -7.54
N ARG A 18 9.77 18.65 -8.72
CA ARG A 18 8.50 19.19 -9.21
C ARG A 18 7.42 18.12 -9.34
N LEU A 19 7.75 16.95 -9.85
CA LEU A 19 6.81 15.83 -9.93
C LEU A 19 6.43 15.29 -8.55
N CYS A 20 7.40 15.16 -7.65
CA CYS A 20 7.14 14.80 -6.26
C CYS A 20 6.15 15.78 -5.63
N LYS A 21 6.37 17.09 -5.76
CA LYS A 21 5.47 18.12 -5.24
C LYS A 21 4.08 18.05 -5.90
N LEU A 22 4.00 17.92 -7.22
CA LEU A 22 2.74 17.82 -7.95
C LEU A 22 1.90 16.64 -7.44
N LEU A 23 2.55 15.49 -7.22
CA LEU A 23 1.88 14.29 -6.76
C LEU A 23 1.54 14.34 -5.26
N ILE A 24 2.48 14.80 -4.42
CA ILE A 24 2.28 14.93 -2.97
C ILE A 24 1.18 15.94 -2.70
N ASP A 25 1.27 17.15 -3.20
CA ASP A 25 0.30 18.20 -2.87
C ASP A 25 -0.97 18.04 -3.70
N GLY A 26 -0.82 17.98 -5.03
CA GLY A 26 -1.94 17.88 -5.97
C GLY A 26 -2.67 16.55 -5.86
N GLY A 27 -1.95 15.43 -5.85
CA GLY A 27 -2.54 14.10 -5.70
C GLY A 27 -3.24 13.93 -4.36
N THR A 28 -2.64 14.39 -3.24
CA THR A 28 -3.31 14.37 -1.94
C THR A 28 -4.58 15.23 -1.96
N HIS A 29 -4.54 16.41 -2.57
CA HIS A 29 -5.73 17.25 -2.71
C HIS A 29 -6.84 16.54 -3.50
N ALA A 30 -6.51 15.99 -4.67
CA ALA A 30 -7.47 15.27 -5.51
C ALA A 30 -8.12 14.10 -4.76
N LEU A 31 -7.32 13.26 -4.09
CA LEU A 31 -7.85 12.15 -3.30
C LEU A 31 -8.70 12.63 -2.12
N ARG A 32 -8.34 13.75 -1.50
CA ARG A 32 -9.11 14.33 -0.40
C ARG A 32 -10.48 14.83 -0.88
N VAL A 33 -10.54 15.45 -2.06
CA VAL A 33 -11.81 15.86 -2.68
C VAL A 33 -12.73 14.65 -2.86
N ILE A 34 -12.20 13.53 -3.38
CA ILE A 34 -12.97 12.28 -3.54
C ILE A 34 -13.42 11.74 -2.18
N PHE A 35 -12.52 11.73 -1.20
CA PHE A 35 -12.79 11.22 0.15
C PHE A 35 -13.86 12.04 0.87
N ASP A 36 -13.73 13.36 0.88
CA ASP A 36 -14.65 14.28 1.56
C ASP A 36 -16.04 14.27 0.90
N ALA A 37 -16.14 13.95 -0.40
CA ALA A 37 -17.43 13.74 -1.05
C ALA A 37 -18.17 12.48 -0.55
N LYS A 38 -17.44 11.50 0.00
CA LYS A 38 -17.99 10.25 0.57
C LYS A 38 -18.17 10.33 2.09
N HIS A 39 -17.24 11.00 2.76
CA HIS A 39 -17.19 11.18 4.21
C HIS A 39 -16.97 12.67 4.53
N PRO A 40 -18.03 13.50 4.49
CA PRO A 40 -17.90 14.93 4.69
C PRO A 40 -17.17 15.29 5.99
N PRO A 41 -16.29 16.30 6.01
CA PRO A 41 -15.45 16.60 7.19
C PRO A 41 -16.23 16.80 8.49
N HIS A 42 -17.44 17.38 8.42
CA HIS A 42 -18.29 17.60 9.60
C HIS A 42 -18.87 16.31 10.18
N ASP A 43 -19.07 15.29 9.33
CA ASP A 43 -19.61 13.98 9.70
C ASP A 43 -18.55 12.88 9.80
N LEU A 44 -17.27 13.20 9.49
CA LEU A 44 -16.18 12.23 9.43
C LEU A 44 -16.07 11.39 10.71
N ARG A 45 -16.19 12.03 11.90
CA ARG A 45 -16.15 11.30 13.18
C ARG A 45 -17.27 10.27 13.27
N LYS A 46 -18.48 10.61 12.85
CA LYS A 46 -19.63 9.71 12.88
C LYS A 46 -19.39 8.53 11.94
N HIS A 47 -18.89 8.77 10.73
CA HIS A 47 -18.53 7.71 9.78
C HIS A 47 -17.42 6.81 10.31
N LEU A 48 -16.36 7.35 10.91
CA LEU A 48 -15.27 6.57 11.49
C LEU A 48 -15.71 5.73 12.71
N MET A 49 -16.78 6.13 13.39
CA MET A 49 -17.36 5.40 14.53
C MET A 49 -18.45 4.40 14.12
N ASP A 50 -18.85 4.36 12.84
CA ASP A 50 -19.72 3.31 12.32
C ASP A 50 -19.05 1.94 12.55
N SER A 51 -19.81 0.98 13.07
CA SER A 51 -19.25 -0.30 13.51
C SER A 51 -18.61 -1.09 12.36
N ARG A 52 -19.17 -1.01 11.15
CA ARG A 52 -18.63 -1.68 9.97
C ARG A 52 -17.32 -1.04 9.54
N ILE A 53 -17.29 0.28 9.41
CA ILE A 53 -16.09 1.05 9.04
C ILE A 53 -14.99 0.84 10.08
N HIS A 54 -15.32 0.96 11.36
CA HIS A 54 -14.37 0.80 12.45
C HIS A 54 -13.76 -0.61 12.47
N ASN A 55 -14.55 -1.65 12.21
CA ASN A 55 -14.05 -3.03 12.12
C ASN A 55 -13.11 -3.23 10.92
N ILE A 56 -13.42 -2.65 9.76
CA ILE A 56 -12.53 -2.67 8.59
C ILE A 56 -11.19 -2.00 8.94
N LEU A 57 -11.22 -0.81 9.54
CA LEU A 57 -10.01 -0.07 9.93
C LEU A 57 -9.20 -0.80 11.00
N LYS A 58 -9.86 -1.44 11.98
CA LYS A 58 -9.19 -2.30 12.97
C LYS A 58 -8.47 -3.47 12.30
N ASN A 59 -9.11 -4.14 11.35
CA ASN A 59 -8.49 -5.23 10.61
C ASN A 59 -7.28 -4.76 9.81
N LEU A 60 -7.38 -3.61 9.13
CA LEU A 60 -6.24 -3.00 8.43
C LEU A 60 -5.09 -2.65 9.37
N LYS A 61 -5.39 -2.18 10.59
CA LYS A 61 -4.38 -1.94 11.62
C LYS A 61 -3.72 -3.23 12.10
N THR A 62 -4.50 -4.29 12.36
CA THR A 62 -3.98 -5.60 12.79
C THR A 62 -3.04 -6.19 11.75
N LYS A 63 -3.41 -6.11 10.47
CA LYS A 63 -2.59 -6.52 9.31
C LYS A 63 -1.44 -5.57 8.97
N ARG A 64 -1.26 -4.49 9.75
CA ARG A 64 -0.26 -3.43 9.56
C ARG A 64 -0.34 -2.64 8.25
N HIS A 65 -1.44 -2.72 7.51
CA HIS A 65 -1.68 -1.81 6.38
C HIS A 65 -1.92 -0.36 6.84
N LEU A 66 -2.42 -0.18 8.07
CA LEU A 66 -2.63 1.13 8.69
C LEU A 66 -1.62 1.32 9.84
N ARG A 67 -0.70 2.27 9.68
CA ARG A 67 0.38 2.52 10.66
C ARG A 67 -0.18 3.13 11.95
N PRO A 68 0.52 2.99 13.10
CA PRO A 68 0.12 3.63 14.35
C PRO A 68 -0.12 5.14 14.22
N GLU A 69 0.73 5.86 13.47
CA GLU A 69 0.57 7.29 13.24
C GLU A 69 -0.69 7.63 12.43
N GLN A 70 -0.97 6.83 11.39
CA GLN A 70 -2.19 6.99 10.59
C GLN A 70 -3.43 6.64 11.41
N TRP A 71 -3.36 5.62 12.27
CA TRP A 71 -4.42 5.31 13.22
C TRP A 71 -4.69 6.49 14.16
N SER A 72 -3.65 7.11 14.70
CA SER A 72 -3.79 8.31 15.56
C SER A 72 -4.39 9.51 14.83
N ARG A 73 -4.25 9.60 13.49
CA ARG A 73 -4.95 10.62 12.68
C ARG A 73 -6.44 10.33 12.52
N LEU A 74 -6.83 9.05 12.47
CA LEU A 74 -8.23 8.62 12.39
C LEU A 74 -8.94 8.63 13.75
N TYR A 75 -8.22 8.28 14.82
CA TYR A 75 -8.72 8.19 16.19
C TYR A 75 -7.78 8.93 17.15
N PRO A 76 -7.73 10.27 17.07
CA PRO A 76 -6.85 11.05 17.93
C PRO A 76 -7.27 10.97 19.39
N SER A 77 -6.30 10.99 20.30
CA SER A 77 -6.54 11.04 21.75
C SER A 77 -7.09 12.40 22.20
N VAL A 78 -6.77 13.47 21.45
CA VAL A 78 -7.20 14.84 21.69
C VAL A 78 -7.72 15.44 20.39
N GLY A 79 -8.89 16.07 20.43
CA GLY A 79 -9.50 16.72 19.28
C GLY A 79 -10.36 15.77 18.43
N ILE A 80 -10.63 16.17 17.19
CA ILE A 80 -11.50 15.46 16.24
C ILE A 80 -10.67 15.18 14.99
N ALA A 81 -10.82 13.98 14.42
CA ALA A 81 -10.18 13.63 13.16
C ALA A 81 -10.66 14.55 12.03
N THR A 82 -9.73 15.01 11.20
CA THR A 82 -10.02 15.80 10.00
C THR A 82 -9.23 15.23 8.84
N SER A 83 -9.80 15.26 7.64
CA SER A 83 -9.14 14.77 6.42
C SER A 83 -7.97 15.66 5.98
N ALA A 84 -7.88 16.90 6.49
CA ALA A 84 -6.79 17.83 6.21
C ALA A 84 -5.42 17.25 6.56
N GLY A 85 -5.34 16.42 7.60
CA GLY A 85 -4.10 15.76 8.02
C GLY A 85 -3.80 14.44 7.30
N PHE A 86 -4.62 13.98 6.35
CA PHE A 86 -4.38 12.70 5.68
C PHE A 86 -3.45 12.88 4.48
N ASP A 87 -2.41 12.06 4.41
CA ASP A 87 -1.49 11.98 3.27
C ASP A 87 -2.08 11.14 2.12
N ILE A 88 -1.44 11.17 0.95
CA ILE A 88 -1.90 10.44 -0.24
C ILE A 88 -2.06 8.93 0.02
N THR A 89 -1.21 8.37 0.88
CA THR A 89 -1.16 6.94 1.17
C THR A 89 -2.34 6.52 2.04
N LEU A 90 -2.64 7.29 3.09
CA LEU A 90 -3.80 7.09 3.93
C LEU A 90 -5.09 7.31 3.13
N LEU A 91 -5.18 8.39 2.34
CA LEU A 91 -6.35 8.65 1.51
C LEU A 91 -6.60 7.50 0.52
N SER A 92 -5.57 7.03 -0.19
CA SER A 92 -5.67 5.88 -1.11
C SER A 92 -6.18 4.62 -0.40
N LEU A 93 -5.66 4.35 0.80
CA LEU A 93 -6.09 3.20 1.61
C LEU A 93 -7.55 3.31 2.04
N LEU A 94 -7.99 4.48 2.49
CA LEU A 94 -9.37 4.71 2.93
C LEU A 94 -10.36 4.65 1.74
N LEU A 95 -10.00 5.22 0.59
CA LEU A 95 -10.81 5.21 -0.63
C LEU A 95 -11.07 3.77 -1.11
N ARG A 96 -10.02 2.93 -1.10
CA ARG A 96 -10.12 1.51 -1.47
C ARG A 96 -11.00 0.70 -0.50
N ASN A 97 -10.99 1.01 0.80
CA ASN A 97 -11.52 0.09 1.81
C ASN A 97 -12.83 0.53 2.47
N ILE A 98 -13.11 1.84 2.57
CA ILE A 98 -14.25 2.33 3.36
C ILE A 98 -15.14 3.34 2.62
N CYS A 99 -14.86 3.64 1.35
CA CYS A 99 -15.61 4.63 0.56
C CYS A 99 -16.60 4.02 -0.44
N ASN A 100 -16.73 2.68 -0.46
CA ASN A 100 -17.60 1.93 -1.37
C ASN A 100 -17.41 2.34 -2.84
N LEU A 101 -16.17 2.61 -3.25
CA LEU A 101 -15.85 2.79 -4.65
C LEU A 101 -16.03 1.45 -5.40
N PRO A 102 -16.48 1.47 -6.66
CA PRO A 102 -16.43 0.27 -7.50
C PRO A 102 -15.02 -0.30 -7.52
N THR A 103 -14.90 -1.62 -7.65
CA THR A 103 -13.59 -2.22 -7.88
C THR A 103 -13.17 -1.89 -9.32
N PRO A 104 -11.97 -1.33 -9.54
CA PRO A 104 -11.43 -1.09 -10.88
C PRO A 104 -11.50 -2.37 -11.73
N VAL A 105 -11.73 -2.23 -13.04
CA VAL A 105 -11.87 -3.37 -13.96
C VAL A 105 -10.65 -4.30 -13.91
N ASN A 106 -9.45 -3.72 -13.83
CA ASN A 106 -8.19 -4.47 -13.75
C ASN A 106 -7.78 -4.82 -12.30
N GLY A 107 -8.60 -4.46 -11.32
CA GLY A 107 -8.29 -4.53 -9.90
C GLY A 107 -7.47 -3.34 -9.42
N TRP A 108 -7.29 -3.26 -8.09
CA TRP A 108 -6.65 -2.12 -7.46
C TRP A 108 -5.16 -2.00 -7.73
N ASP A 109 -4.50 -3.07 -8.14
CA ASP A 109 -3.03 -3.21 -8.17
C ASP A 109 -2.47 -3.27 -9.60
N LYS A 110 -3.28 -2.93 -10.60
CA LYS A 110 -2.89 -2.90 -12.02
C LYS A 110 -3.26 -1.57 -12.66
N GLU A 111 -2.50 -1.19 -13.67
CA GLU A 111 -2.75 0.03 -14.43
C GLU A 111 -4.15 0.01 -15.07
N PRO A 112 -4.97 1.05 -14.86
CA PRO A 112 -6.23 1.21 -15.57
C PRO A 112 -6.03 1.49 -17.05
N ALA A 113 -7.06 1.26 -17.86
CA ALA A 113 -7.01 1.65 -19.28
C ALA A 113 -6.78 3.15 -19.43
N ALA A 114 -5.90 3.59 -20.33
CA ALA A 114 -5.56 5.00 -20.53
C ALA A 114 -6.79 5.89 -20.82
N THR A 115 -7.82 5.34 -21.47
CA THR A 115 -9.07 6.05 -21.79
C THR A 115 -10.08 6.09 -20.65
N SER A 116 -9.85 5.37 -19.55
CA SER A 116 -10.80 5.33 -18.45
C SER A 116 -10.81 6.64 -17.68
N VAL A 117 -12.01 7.17 -17.44
CA VAL A 117 -12.22 8.41 -16.66
C VAL A 117 -12.87 8.16 -15.30
N ASN A 118 -12.92 6.91 -14.84
CA ASN A 118 -13.57 6.54 -13.58
C ASN A 118 -12.75 6.99 -12.37
N VAL A 119 -13.45 7.27 -11.27
CA VAL A 119 -12.85 7.77 -10.02
C VAL A 119 -11.94 6.72 -9.38
N GLU A 120 -12.36 5.47 -9.31
CA GLU A 120 -11.57 4.37 -8.76
C GLU A 120 -10.28 4.12 -9.54
N ASP A 121 -10.32 4.34 -10.86
CA ASP A 121 -9.13 4.22 -11.72
C ASP A 121 -8.15 5.37 -11.45
N ASP A 122 -8.64 6.57 -11.15
CA ASP A 122 -7.79 7.71 -10.76
C ASP A 122 -7.10 7.54 -9.42
N VAL A 123 -7.81 6.93 -8.46
CA VAL A 123 -7.20 6.52 -7.19
C VAL A 123 -6.06 5.54 -7.43
N VAL A 124 -6.23 4.59 -8.36
CA VAL A 124 -5.16 3.64 -8.73
C VAL A 124 -4.00 4.37 -9.41
N ARG A 125 -4.26 5.24 -10.39
CA ARG A 125 -3.21 5.98 -11.12
C ARG A 125 -2.32 6.79 -10.18
N LEU A 126 -2.90 7.62 -9.30
CA LEU A 126 -2.12 8.44 -8.36
C LEU A 126 -1.27 7.57 -7.42
N ARG A 127 -1.79 6.41 -7.00
CA ARG A 127 -1.04 5.46 -6.17
C ARG A 127 0.11 4.80 -6.94
N LEU A 128 -0.11 4.42 -8.19
CA LEU A 128 0.91 3.81 -9.04
C LEU A 128 2.02 4.81 -9.37
N TYR A 129 1.70 6.04 -9.77
CA TYR A 129 2.71 7.08 -10.02
C TYR A 129 3.55 7.36 -8.77
N ARG A 130 2.94 7.34 -7.57
CA ARG A 130 3.68 7.47 -6.30
C ARG A 130 4.69 6.35 -6.12
N ASN A 131 4.28 5.12 -6.43
CA ASN A 131 5.17 3.96 -6.33
C ASN A 131 6.30 4.05 -7.35
N GLU A 132 5.98 4.31 -8.61
CA GLU A 132 6.95 4.41 -9.70
C GLU A 132 8.00 5.48 -9.41
N LEU A 133 7.57 6.71 -9.10
CA LEU A 133 8.49 7.81 -8.80
C LEU A 133 9.37 7.53 -7.60
N GLY A 134 8.83 6.91 -6.55
CA GLY A 134 9.61 6.66 -5.35
C GLY A 134 10.55 5.44 -5.46
N HIS A 135 10.37 4.60 -6.48
CA HIS A 135 11.30 3.52 -6.82
C HIS A 135 12.45 3.99 -7.73
N ILE A 136 12.40 5.21 -8.24
CA ILE A 136 13.51 5.79 -9.00
C ILE A 136 14.70 5.98 -8.03
N SER A 137 15.80 5.26 -8.31
CA SER A 137 16.96 5.20 -7.43
C SER A 137 17.75 6.52 -7.38
N GLU A 138 17.84 7.20 -8.51
CA GLU A 138 18.43 8.52 -8.63
C GLU A 138 17.32 9.56 -8.79
N PRO A 139 17.21 10.58 -7.92
CA PRO A 139 16.13 11.57 -7.96
C PRO A 139 16.33 12.56 -9.11
N ALA A 140 16.31 12.06 -10.34
CA ALA A 140 16.57 12.80 -11.58
C ALA A 140 15.68 12.22 -12.69
N LEU A 141 15.08 13.09 -13.51
CA LEU A 141 14.24 12.68 -14.63
C LEU A 141 14.60 13.44 -15.92
N SER A 142 14.66 12.68 -17.02
CA SER A 142 14.76 13.26 -18.36
C SER A 142 13.56 14.17 -18.64
N ASP A 143 13.74 15.16 -19.53
CA ASP A 143 12.62 16.02 -19.94
C ASP A 143 11.46 15.23 -20.57
N ALA A 144 11.75 14.12 -21.26
CA ALA A 144 10.74 13.27 -21.88
C ALA A 144 9.88 12.56 -20.81
N ASP A 145 10.53 11.92 -19.84
CA ASP A 145 9.84 11.24 -18.75
C ASP A 145 9.10 12.22 -17.85
N PHE A 146 9.74 13.36 -17.54
CA PHE A 146 9.11 14.44 -16.78
C PHE A 146 7.81 14.89 -17.43
N ASN A 147 7.83 15.20 -18.73
CA ASN A 147 6.63 15.66 -19.43
C ASN A 147 5.56 14.58 -19.52
N LYS A 148 5.94 13.31 -19.69
CA LYS A 148 5.00 12.19 -19.69
C LYS A 148 4.27 12.09 -18.34
N TYR A 149 5.00 11.90 -17.24
CA TYR A 149 4.41 11.80 -15.90
C TYR A 149 3.62 13.05 -15.53
N TRP A 150 4.12 14.24 -15.88
CA TRP A 150 3.44 15.49 -15.60
C TRP A 150 2.06 15.53 -16.24
N ASN A 151 1.97 15.23 -17.54
CA ASN A 151 0.71 15.29 -18.28
C ASN A 151 -0.28 14.23 -17.78
N ASP A 152 0.22 13.04 -17.46
CA ASP A 152 -0.60 11.95 -16.94
C ASP A 152 -1.19 12.29 -15.55
N ILE A 153 -0.37 12.82 -14.64
CA ILE A 153 -0.81 13.28 -13.32
C ILE A 153 -1.76 14.48 -13.46
N GLU A 154 -1.38 15.49 -14.24
CA GLU A 154 -2.20 16.68 -14.50
C GLU A 154 -3.61 16.31 -14.99
N THR A 155 -3.72 15.36 -15.91
CA THR A 155 -5.01 14.88 -16.43
C THR A 155 -5.92 14.33 -15.32
N VAL A 156 -5.34 13.63 -14.34
CA VAL A 156 -6.09 13.16 -13.16
C VAL A 156 -6.46 14.33 -12.25
N LEU A 157 -5.51 15.21 -11.96
CA LEU A 157 -5.72 16.36 -11.06
C LEU A 157 -6.84 17.29 -11.56
N LEU A 158 -6.86 17.58 -12.85
CA LEU A 158 -7.88 18.44 -13.48
C LEU A 158 -9.28 17.84 -13.37
N ARG A 159 -9.43 16.51 -13.51
CA ARG A 159 -10.72 15.83 -13.34
C ARG A 159 -11.28 15.94 -11.93
N HIS A 160 -10.41 16.11 -10.93
CA HIS A 160 -10.80 16.31 -9.54
C HIS A 160 -10.77 17.78 -9.11
N GLY A 161 -10.77 18.71 -10.07
CA GLY A 161 -10.97 20.14 -9.82
C GLY A 161 -9.74 20.89 -9.32
N VAL A 162 -8.54 20.29 -9.41
CA VAL A 162 -7.30 21.03 -9.15
C VAL A 162 -7.15 22.14 -10.18
N ASN A 163 -6.82 23.35 -9.72
CA ASN A 163 -6.75 24.53 -10.57
C ASN A 163 -5.58 24.44 -11.58
N LYS A 164 -5.88 24.57 -12.88
CA LYS A 164 -4.89 24.52 -13.96
C LYS A 164 -3.78 25.56 -13.81
N THR A 165 -4.12 26.79 -13.44
CA THR A 165 -3.13 27.87 -13.25
C THR A 165 -2.16 27.55 -12.11
N ALA A 166 -2.63 26.93 -11.03
CA ALA A 166 -1.74 26.47 -9.96
C ALA A 166 -0.80 25.35 -10.42
N ILE A 167 -1.29 24.41 -11.25
CA ILE A 167 -0.45 23.36 -11.85
C ILE A 167 0.60 24.00 -12.78
N ASP A 168 0.20 24.89 -13.68
CA ASP A 168 1.12 25.57 -14.61
C ASP A 168 2.19 26.40 -13.88
N SER A 169 1.78 27.10 -12.82
CA SER A 169 2.71 27.83 -11.97
C SER A 169 3.74 26.89 -11.35
N LEU A 170 3.30 25.73 -10.83
CA LEU A 170 4.21 24.76 -10.22
C LEU A 170 5.23 24.21 -11.23
N LYS A 171 4.83 24.01 -12.49
CA LYS A 171 5.72 23.49 -13.55
C LYS A 171 6.93 24.38 -13.81
N THR A 172 6.77 25.68 -13.60
CA THR A 172 7.77 26.72 -13.93
C THR A 172 8.40 27.37 -12.71
N GLN A 173 7.84 27.14 -11.52
CA GLN A 173 8.34 27.69 -10.27
C GLN A 173 9.81 27.29 -10.02
N SER A 174 10.59 28.23 -9.49
CA SER A 174 11.91 27.93 -8.92
C SER A 174 11.73 27.11 -7.64
N PHE A 175 12.59 26.12 -7.43
CA PHE A 175 12.69 25.43 -6.16
C PHE A 175 13.97 25.86 -5.48
N GLU A 176 13.86 26.21 -4.20
CA GLU A 176 15.05 26.27 -3.35
C GLU A 176 15.53 24.83 -3.09
N PRO A 177 16.84 24.58 -2.96
CA PRO A 177 17.37 23.23 -2.73
C PRO A 177 16.72 22.49 -1.55
N GLU A 178 16.37 23.21 -0.48
CA GLU A 178 15.71 22.67 0.70
C GLU A 178 14.29 22.14 0.40
N ASP A 179 13.57 22.81 -0.49
CA ASP A 179 12.24 22.36 -0.93
C ASP A 179 12.37 21.09 -1.77
N GLU A 180 13.37 21.00 -2.65
CA GLU A 180 13.62 19.79 -3.43
C GLU A 180 13.88 18.59 -2.53
N ASP A 181 14.80 18.74 -1.58
CA ASP A 181 15.15 17.70 -0.62
C ASP A 181 13.96 17.26 0.22
N TYR A 182 13.09 18.20 0.62
CA TYR A 182 11.88 17.89 1.38
C TYR A 182 10.95 16.94 0.61
N TYR A 183 10.58 17.28 -0.63
CA TYR A 183 9.62 16.46 -1.40
C TYR A 183 10.22 15.10 -1.81
N ILE A 184 11.51 15.06 -2.13
CA ILE A 184 12.22 13.82 -2.43
C ILE A 184 12.23 12.91 -1.19
N LYS A 185 12.55 13.47 -0.02
CA LYS A 185 12.57 12.73 1.24
C LYS A 185 11.19 12.19 1.59
N CYS A 186 10.15 13.01 1.51
CA CYS A 186 8.77 12.57 1.76
C CYS A 186 8.38 11.37 0.90
N LEU A 187 8.74 11.37 -0.39
CA LEU A 187 8.45 10.26 -1.29
C LEU A 187 9.21 8.98 -0.91
N LYS A 188 10.49 9.10 -0.54
CA LYS A 188 11.33 7.95 -0.12
C LYS A 188 10.85 7.32 1.19
N GLU A 189 10.42 8.13 2.15
CA GLU A 189 9.82 7.66 3.40
C GLU A 189 8.55 6.84 3.11
N TRP A 190 7.70 7.29 2.18
CA TRP A 190 6.49 6.55 1.80
C TRP A 190 6.76 5.22 1.12
N ILE A 191 7.81 5.12 0.30
CA ILE A 191 8.21 3.86 -0.35
C ILE A 191 8.71 2.86 0.67
N THR A 192 9.51 3.33 1.62
CA THR A 192 10.03 2.49 2.72
C THR A 192 8.87 1.94 3.54
N ASP A 193 7.91 2.81 3.89
CA ASP A 193 6.69 2.41 4.58
C ASP A 193 5.85 1.40 3.78
N GLU A 194 5.73 1.58 2.47
CA GLU A 194 4.97 0.66 1.61
C GLU A 194 5.67 -0.69 1.44
N ALA A 195 6.99 -0.70 1.29
CA ALA A 195 7.79 -1.92 1.24
C ALA A 195 7.63 -2.74 2.52
N ASP A 196 7.70 -2.10 3.69
CA ASP A 196 7.48 -2.75 4.99
C ASP A 196 6.08 -3.37 5.10
N ARG A 197 5.05 -2.70 4.56
CA ARG A 197 3.68 -3.24 4.51
C ARG A 197 3.59 -4.47 3.61
N VAL A 198 4.15 -4.42 2.40
CA VAL A 198 4.15 -5.55 1.46
C VAL A 198 4.91 -6.75 2.05
N ILE A 199 6.07 -6.50 2.65
CA ILE A 199 6.86 -7.53 3.34
C ILE A 199 6.03 -8.18 4.45
N HIS A 200 5.29 -7.39 5.24
CA HIS A 200 4.42 -7.93 6.29
C HIS A 200 3.28 -8.78 5.73
N GLU A 201 2.60 -8.31 4.68
CA GLU A 201 1.51 -9.05 4.03
C GLU A 201 1.97 -10.38 3.45
N VAL A 202 3.13 -10.40 2.78
CA VAL A 202 3.73 -11.64 2.26
C VAL A 202 4.07 -12.59 3.41
N LYS A 203 4.65 -12.09 4.51
CA LYS A 203 4.95 -12.92 5.70
C LYS A 203 3.70 -13.55 6.28
N GLU A 204 2.62 -12.79 6.47
CA GLU A 204 1.34 -13.32 6.96
C GLU A 204 0.76 -14.39 6.03
N SER A 205 0.77 -14.14 4.71
CA SER A 205 0.30 -15.09 3.71
C SER A 205 1.09 -16.41 3.73
N VAL A 206 2.41 -16.32 3.88
CA VAL A 206 3.30 -17.49 4.02
C VAL A 206 2.98 -18.25 5.30
N THR A 207 2.88 -17.58 6.46
CA THR A 207 2.56 -18.22 7.74
C THR A 207 1.19 -18.94 7.71
N GLU A 208 0.16 -18.32 7.12
CA GLU A 208 -1.16 -18.95 6.99
C GLU A 208 -1.11 -20.17 6.06
N SER A 209 -0.35 -20.07 4.97
CA SER A 209 -0.12 -21.20 4.06
C SER A 209 0.61 -22.35 4.73
N GLU A 210 1.63 -22.06 5.54
CA GLU A 210 2.37 -23.06 6.34
C GLU A 210 1.46 -23.77 7.34
N LYS A 211 0.64 -23.02 8.09
CA LYS A 211 -0.32 -23.61 9.03
C LYS A 211 -1.29 -24.55 8.34
N ARG A 212 -1.85 -24.12 7.20
CA ARG A 212 -2.77 -24.96 6.40
C ARG A 212 -2.09 -26.21 5.85
N LEU A 213 -0.79 -26.15 5.53
CA LEU A 213 -0.02 -27.32 5.12
C LEU A 213 0.22 -28.27 6.30
N LEU A 214 0.56 -27.76 7.49
CA LEU A 214 0.71 -28.57 8.70
C LEU A 214 -0.57 -29.34 9.03
N GLU A 215 -1.73 -28.68 9.02
CA GLU A 215 -3.03 -29.34 9.24
C GLU A 215 -3.29 -30.46 8.21
N LYS A 216 -2.91 -30.26 6.94
CA LYS A 216 -3.03 -31.30 5.91
C LYS A 216 -2.05 -32.45 6.15
N VAL A 217 -0.83 -32.17 6.56
CA VAL A 217 0.17 -33.20 6.89
C VAL A 217 -0.31 -34.05 8.06
N ASP A 218 -0.79 -33.44 9.14
CA ASP A 218 -1.34 -34.15 10.30
C ASP A 218 -2.48 -35.09 9.90
N ASN A 219 -3.39 -34.61 9.05
CA ASN A 219 -4.48 -35.42 8.51
C ASN A 219 -3.99 -36.61 7.65
N VAL A 220 -2.89 -36.44 6.91
CA VAL A 220 -2.28 -37.53 6.11
C VAL A 220 -1.58 -38.53 7.03
N VAL A 221 -0.81 -38.06 8.02
CA VAL A 221 -0.14 -38.92 9.01
C VAL A 221 -1.17 -39.81 9.71
N GLN A 222 -2.27 -39.23 10.20
CA GLN A 222 -3.35 -39.98 10.84
C GLN A 222 -3.94 -41.07 9.92
N LYS A 223 -4.09 -40.79 8.62
CA LYS A 223 -4.58 -41.77 7.64
C LYS A 223 -3.57 -42.88 7.35
N VAL A 224 -2.27 -42.56 7.32
CA VAL A 224 -1.19 -43.54 7.12
C VAL A 224 -1.08 -44.47 8.32
N ASP A 225 -1.18 -43.93 9.54
CA ASP A 225 -1.16 -44.71 10.78
C ASP A 225 -2.32 -45.72 10.83
N GLN A 226 -3.51 -45.33 10.35
CA GLN A 226 -4.68 -46.21 10.25
C GLN A 226 -4.53 -47.33 9.20
N LEU A 227 -3.60 -47.20 8.25
CA LEU A 227 -3.38 -48.16 7.17
C LEU A 227 -2.21 -49.13 7.42
N SER A 228 -1.43 -48.94 8.49
CA SER A 228 -0.33 -49.85 8.84
C SER A 228 -0.88 -51.10 9.57
N PRO A 229 -0.85 -52.30 8.98
CA PRO A 229 -1.29 -53.51 9.69
C PRO A 229 -0.27 -53.88 10.78
N GLU A 230 -0.76 -54.17 11.99
CA GLU A 230 0.06 -54.74 13.06
C GLU A 230 0.78 -56.00 12.55
N ARG A 231 2.11 -56.08 12.71
CA ARG A 231 2.87 -57.31 12.46
C ARG A 231 2.32 -58.42 13.38
N PRO A 232 1.93 -59.60 12.85
CA PRO A 232 1.49 -60.69 13.71
C PRO A 232 2.60 -61.09 14.67
N SER A 233 2.30 -61.04 15.96
CA SER A 233 3.14 -61.57 17.03
C SER A 233 3.35 -63.08 16.81
N SER A 234 4.56 -63.47 16.38
CA SER A 234 4.95 -64.88 16.33
C SER A 234 5.16 -65.41 17.76
N ARG A 235 4.15 -66.08 18.32
CA ARG A 235 4.28 -66.88 19.55
C ARG A 235 5.05 -68.17 19.23
N PRO A 236 6.09 -68.55 19.99
CA PRO A 236 6.73 -69.85 19.79
C PRO A 236 5.83 -70.96 20.32
N ALA A 237 5.58 -71.98 19.49
CA ALA A 237 4.83 -73.17 19.86
C ALA A 237 5.60 -73.98 20.92
N LYS A 238 4.96 -74.24 22.07
CA LYS A 238 5.48 -75.19 23.05
C LYS A 238 5.30 -76.62 22.50
N SER A 239 6.41 -77.29 22.22
CA SER A 239 6.47 -78.72 21.95
C SER A 239 5.95 -79.50 23.16
N LYS A 240 4.89 -80.29 22.97
CA LYS A 240 4.52 -81.38 23.90
C LYS A 240 5.32 -82.62 23.48
N GLY A 241 6.35 -82.93 24.26
CA GLY A 241 7.08 -84.20 24.18
C GLY A 241 6.25 -85.36 24.71
N MET A 242 6.38 -86.47 24.00
CA MET A 242 5.64 -87.72 24.02
C MET A 242 5.73 -88.52 25.33
N MET A 243 4.62 -89.15 25.76
CA MET A 243 4.62 -90.33 26.62
C MET A 243 5.21 -91.52 25.84
N ILE A 244 6.10 -92.29 26.46
CA ILE A 244 6.40 -93.67 26.07
C ILE A 244 6.19 -94.54 27.33
N LEU A 245 5.53 -95.67 27.09
CA LEU A 245 5.14 -96.73 28.03
C LEU A 245 6.30 -97.27 28.87
#